data_AF-A0A329MDA5-F1
#
_entry.id   AF-A0A329MDA5-F1
#
_cell.length_a   1.000
_cell.length_b   1.000
_cell.length_c   1.000
_cell.angle_alpha   90.00
_cell.angle_beta   90.00
_cell.angle_gamma   90.00
#
_symmetry.space_group_name_H-M   'P 1'
#
loop_
_entity.id
_entity.type
_entity.pdbx_description
1 polymer ?
#
loop_
_entity_poly.entity_id
_entity_poly.type
_entity_poly.pdbx_seq_one_letter_code
_entity_poly.pdbx_strand_id
1 'polypeptide(L)' 'MTNPELNGETLYILIAACVVLLIQGSWLFVDARKRGASPWLWGLWGLIQCPMPLIVYWFVVRRPRRKSKDEWND' A
#
# COMPACT_ATOMS: atom_id res chain seq x y z
N MET A 1 6.35 -24.88 -25.76
CA MET A 1 5.29 -23.86 -25.56
C MET A 1 4.20 -24.51 -24.74
N THR A 2 4.19 -24.31 -23.42
CA THR A 2 3.15 -24.86 -22.55
C THR A 2 1.88 -24.03 -22.75
N ASN A 3 0.83 -24.63 -23.34
CA ASN A 3 -0.50 -24.03 -23.30
C ASN A 3 -0.92 -23.98 -21.82
N PRO A 4 -1.27 -22.81 -21.27
CA PRO A 4 -1.84 -22.75 -19.93
C PRO A 4 -3.24 -23.36 -20.02
N GLU A 5 -3.35 -24.66 -19.82
CA GLU A 5 -4.64 -25.29 -19.58
C GLU A 5 -5.21 -24.62 -18.34
N LEU A 6 -6.34 -23.94 -18.52
CA LEU A 6 -6.94 -23.07 -17.52
C LEU A 6 -7.65 -23.95 -16.50
N ASN A 7 -6.85 -24.60 -15.66
CA ASN A 7 -7.31 -25.50 -14.62
C ASN A 7 -8.12 -24.70 -13.59
N GLY A 8 -9.21 -25.29 -13.07
CA GLY A 8 -10.07 -24.61 -12.09
C GLY A 8 -9.29 -24.03 -10.90
N GLU A 9 -8.23 -24.72 -10.48
CA GLU A 9 -7.30 -24.27 -9.44
C GLU A 9 -6.60 -22.94 -9.78
N THR A 10 -6.15 -22.76 -11.03
CA THR A 10 -5.51 -21.52 -11.49
C THR A 10 -6.51 -20.36 -11.49
N LEU A 11 -7.78 -20.61 -11.83
CA LEU A 11 -8.84 -19.61 -11.79
C LEU A 11 -9.09 -19.13 -10.34
N TYR A 12 -9.15 -20.05 -9.38
CA TYR A 12 -9.28 -19.68 -7.95
C TYR A 12 -8.10 -18.84 -7.47
N ILE A 13 -6.87 -19.19 -7.85
CA ILE A 13 -5.66 -18.42 -7.49
C ILE A 13 -5.73 -17.01 -8.07
N LEU A 14 -6.14 -16.84 -9.32
CA LEU A 14 -6.28 -15.53 -9.96
C LEU A 14 -7.35 -14.67 -9.28
N ILE A 15 -8.51 -15.26 -8.95
CA ILE A 15 -9.58 -14.56 -8.24
C ILE A 15 -9.11 -14.15 -6.84
N ALA A 16 -8.46 -15.04 -6.10
CA ALA A 16 -7.91 -14.74 -4.79
C ALA A 16 -6.85 -13.63 -4.86
N ALA A 17 -5.96 -13.67 -5.85
CA ALA A 17 -4.96 -12.62 -6.08
C ALA A 17 -5.63 -11.26 -6.37
N CYS A 18 -6.65 -11.21 -7.23
CA CYS A 18 -7.41 -9.99 -7.49
C CYS A 18 -8.07 -9.43 -6.23
N VAL A 19 -8.70 -10.28 -5.41
CA VAL A 19 -9.34 -9.84 -4.16
C VAL A 19 -8.30 -9.29 -3.19
N VAL A 20 -7.17 -9.98 -3.03
CA VAL A 20 -6.08 -9.53 -2.17
C VAL A 20 -5.51 -8.19 -2.64
N LEU A 21 -5.31 -8.01 -3.95
CA LEU A 21 -4.83 -6.74 -4.52
C LEU A 21 -5.83 -5.60 -4.29
N LEU A 22 -7.13 -5.86 -4.42
CA LEU A 22 -8.18 -4.86 -4.17
C LEU A 22 -8.24 -4.47 -2.70
N ILE A 23 -8.14 -5.44 -1.78
CA ILE A 23 -8.13 -5.18 -0.34
C ILE A 23 -6.86 -4.40 0.03
N GLN A 24 -5.69 -4.84 -0.44
CA GLN A 24 -4.40 -4.19 -0.21
C GLN A 24 -4.41 -2.74 -0.73
N GLY A 25 -4.88 -2.52 -1.98
CA GLY A 25 -4.98 -1.19 -2.57
C GLY A 25 -5.96 -0.28 -1.83
N SER A 26 -7.11 -0.81 -1.43
CA SER A 26 -8.12 -0.06 -0.67
C SER A 26 -7.63 0.34 0.72
N TRP A 27 -6.94 -0.56 1.42
CA TRP A 27 -6.38 -0.27 2.74
C TRP A 27 -5.31 0.81 2.68
N LEU A 28 -4.43 0.73 1.67
CA LEU A 28 -3.38 1.70 1.42
C LEU A 28 -3.95 3.08 1.02
N PHE A 29 -5.04 3.11 0.25
CA PHE A 29 -5.75 4.33 -0.10
C PHE A 29 -6.34 5.04 1.14
N VAL A 30 -6.89 4.26 2.08
CA VAL A 30 -7.41 4.79 3.35
C VAL A 30 -6.28 5.27 4.28
N ASP A 31 -5.16 4.53 4.37
CA ASP A 31 -4.00 4.94 5.16
C ASP A 31 -3.34 6.22 4.60
N ALA A 32 -3.18 6.31 3.27
CA ALA A 32 -2.66 7.51 2.60
C ALA A 32 -3.56 8.73 2.85
N ARG A 33 -4.89 8.55 2.80
CA ARG A 33 -5.87 9.59 3.13
C ARG A 33 -5.71 10.08 4.57
N LYS A 34 -5.51 9.18 5.54
CA LYS A 34 -5.28 9.55 6.95
C LYS A 34 -3.98 10.30 7.17
N ARG A 35 -2.99 10.12 6.31
CA ARG A 35 -1.65 10.74 6.41
C ARG A 35 -1.47 12.02 5.58
N GLY A 36 -2.54 12.48 4.91
CA GLY A 36 -2.52 13.66 4.03
C GLY A 36 -1.70 13.45 2.75
N ALA A 37 -1.46 12.19 2.35
CA ALA A 37 -0.70 11.85 1.15
C ALA A 37 -1.65 11.56 -0.02
N SER A 38 -1.19 11.83 -1.25
CA SER A 38 -1.93 11.68 -2.51
C SER A 38 -2.51 10.27 -2.70
N PRO A 39 -3.81 10.04 -2.44
CA PRO A 39 -4.38 8.70 -2.36
C PRO A 39 -4.29 7.92 -3.68
N TRP A 40 -4.35 8.65 -4.80
CA TRP A 40 -4.30 8.10 -6.15
C TRP A 40 -2.92 7.55 -6.53
N LEU A 41 -1.84 8.19 -6.06
CA LEU A 41 -0.48 7.69 -6.26
C LEU A 41 -0.23 6.40 -5.49
N TRP A 42 -0.74 6.30 -4.26
CA TRP A 42 -0.60 5.10 -3.43
C TRP A 42 -1.43 3.91 -3.96
N GLY A 43 -2.66 4.14 -4.43
CA GLY A 43 -3.48 3.09 -5.05
C GLY A 43 -2.82 2.49 -6.30
N LEU A 44 -2.25 3.33 -7.17
CA LEU A 44 -1.54 2.88 -8.37
C LEU A 44 -0.21 2.17 -8.03
N TRP A 45 0.51 2.63 -7.00
CA TRP A 45 1.74 1.99 -6.52
C TRP A 45 1.50 0.62 -5.87
N GLY A 46 0.38 0.46 -5.15
CA GLY A 46 -0.07 -0.82 -4.56
C GLY A 46 -0.35 -1.91 -5.59
N LEU A 47 -0.70 -1.51 -6.81
CA LEU A 47 -0.97 -2.41 -7.91
C LEU A 47 0.30 -2.82 -8.68
N ILE A 48 1.39 -2.04 -8.56
CA ILE A 48 2.60 -2.16 -9.41
C ILE A 48 3.76 -2.91 -8.70
N GLN A 49 3.84 -2.95 -7.37
CA GLN A 49 5.03 -3.51 -6.71
C GLN A 49 4.81 -4.27 -5.39
N CYS A 50 5.31 -5.50 -5.36
CA CYS A 50 5.77 -6.20 -4.16
C CYS A 50 7.30 -5.99 -4.09
N PRO A 51 7.80 -5.03 -3.28
CA PRO A 51 8.04 -5.24 -1.86
C PRO A 51 7.66 -3.97 -1.06
N MET A 52 6.37 -3.80 -0.80
CA MET A 52 5.85 -2.69 0.01
C MET A 52 6.33 -2.57 1.47
N PRO A 53 6.77 -3.64 2.18
CA PRO A 53 7.15 -3.51 3.59
C PRO A 53 8.25 -2.47 3.84
N LEU A 54 9.20 -2.32 2.90
CA LEU A 54 10.34 -1.42 3.04
C LEU A 54 9.92 0.06 3.03
N ILE A 55 9.03 0.45 2.12
CA ILE A 55 8.60 1.85 1.96
C ILE A 55 7.77 2.28 3.17
N VAL A 56 6.88 1.40 3.66
CA VAL A 56 6.07 1.65 4.85
C VAL A 56 6.95 1.79 6.08
N TYR A 57 7.92 0.89 6.27
CA TYR A 57 8.89 1.00 7.36
C TYR A 57 9.62 2.32 7.31
N TRP A 58 10.15 2.71 6.15
CA TRP A 58 10.88 3.95 5.98
C TRP A 58 10.02 5.18 6.29
N PHE A 59 8.76 5.20 5.84
CA PHE A 59 7.89 6.36 6.07
C PHE A 59 7.41 6.48 7.52
N VAL A 60 7.14 5.36 8.20
CA VAL A 60 6.74 5.32 9.62
C VAL A 60 7.92 5.66 10.52
N VAL A 61 9.09 5.07 10.26
CA VAL A 61 10.29 5.25 11.08
C VAL A 61 10.96 6.61 10.82
N ARG A 62 10.91 7.13 9.59
CA ARG A 62 11.62 8.37 9.20
C ARG A 62 10.78 9.64 9.29
N ARG A 63 9.55 9.63 9.79
CA ARG A 63 8.89 10.89 10.21
C ARG A 63 9.22 11.17 11.68
N PRO A 64 10.28 11.95 12.00
CA PRO A 64 10.36 12.55 13.32
C PRO A 64 9.17 13.50 13.44
N ARG A 65 8.26 13.23 14.38
CA ARG A 65 7.33 14.25 14.87
C ARG A 65 8.21 15.41 15.32
N ARG A 66 8.27 16.48 14.52
CA ARG A 66 8.69 17.78 15.03
C ARG A 66 7.68 18.14 16.10
N LYS A 67 8.01 17.85 17.36
CA LYS A 67 7.44 18.62 18.47
C LYS A 67 7.86 20.05 18.14
N SER A 68 6.89 20.91 17.84
CA SER A 68 7.07 22.34 17.99
C SER A 68 7.47 22.54 19.44
N LYS A 69 8.78 22.64 19.63
CA LYS A 69 9.38 23.10 20.85
C LYS A 69 9.14 24.60 20.85
N ASP A 70 8.47 25.03 21.91
CA ASP A 70 8.75 26.29 22.57
C ASP A 70 8.15 27.53 21.89
N GLU A 71 6.86 27.76 22.18
CA GLU A 71 6.34 29.11 22.41
C GLU A 71 5.93 29.22 23.89
N TRP A 72 6.89 28.90 24.77
CA TRP A 72 7.12 29.63 26.02
C TRP A 72 7.88 30.91 25.64
N ASN A 73 7.22 31.81 24.90
CA ASN A 73 7.62 33.20 24.84
C ASN A 73 6.58 33.97 25.65
N ASP A 74 7.07 34.37 26.82
CA ASP A 74 6.50 35.32 27.76
C ASP A 74 6.11 36.66 27.11
#